data_AF-A0A2G9T550-F1
#
_entry.id   AF-A0A2G9T550-F1
#
_cell.length_a   1.000
_cell.length_b   1.000
_cell.length_c   1.000
_cell.angle_alpha   90.00
_cell.angle_beta   90.00
_cell.angle_gamma   90.00
#
_symmetry.space_group_name_H-M   'P 1'
#
loop_
_entity.id
_entity.type
_entity.pdbx_description
1 polymer ?
#
loop_
_entity_poly.entity_id
_entity_poly.type
_entity_poly.pdbx_seq_one_letter_code
_entity_poly.pdbx_strand_id
1 'polypeptide(L)'
;QRKRKIVVYTDDDDRNRVNGAYIMGSYMIIYQGVSADAAYLRLETAQPPKFIGFRDAALGEPTYLLHLHDVLRAVEKAISLKWFDVASFDAEEYELYERVENGDMNWIIP
;
A
#
# COMPACT_ATOMS: atom_id res chain seq x y z
N GLN A 1 15.44 3.77 27.49
CA GLN A 1 15.13 2.88 26.35
C GLN A 1 16.35 2.81 25.42
N ARG A 2 16.78 1.62 24.98
CA ARG A 2 17.90 1.45 24.04
C ARG A 2 17.50 2.01 22.67
N LYS A 3 18.24 2.99 22.12
CA LYS A 3 18.07 3.48 20.73
C LYS A 3 18.43 2.34 19.77
N ARG A 4 17.43 1.63 19.26
CA ARG A 4 17.59 0.63 18.20
C ARG A 4 17.04 1.20 16.90
N LYS A 5 17.80 1.10 15.82
CA LYS A 5 17.32 1.44 14.48
C LYS A 5 16.56 0.23 13.94
N ILE A 6 15.32 0.44 13.51
CA ILE A 6 14.53 -0.57 12.81
C ILE A 6 14.84 -0.44 11.33
N VAL A 7 15.13 -1.56 10.68
CA VAL A 7 15.36 -1.63 9.24
C VAL A 7 14.35 -2.63 8.68
N VAL A 8 13.48 -2.16 7.80
CA VAL A 8 12.56 -2.99 7.02
C VAL A 8 13.20 -3.20 5.65
N TYR A 9 13.24 -4.44 5.20
CA TYR A 9 13.87 -4.82 3.93
C TYR A 9 13.04 -5.91 3.25
N THR A 10 13.23 -6.05 1.94
CA THR A 10 12.68 -7.12 1.09
C THR A 10 13.85 -7.89 0.47
N ASP A 11 13.54 -8.96 -0.25
CA ASP A 11 14.51 -9.54 -1.19
C ASP A 11 14.72 -8.62 -2.42
N ASP A 12 15.48 -9.13 -3.39
CA ASP A 12 15.87 -8.43 -4.61
C ASP A 12 14.81 -8.52 -5.74
N ASP A 13 13.68 -9.20 -5.52
CA ASP A 13 12.59 -9.25 -6.50
C ASP A 13 11.91 -7.88 -6.61
N ASP A 14 11.81 -7.36 -7.84
CA ASP A 14 11.25 -6.02 -8.08
C ASP A 14 9.79 -5.87 -7.63
N ARG A 15 9.01 -6.96 -7.63
CA ARG A 15 7.60 -6.95 -7.16
C ARG A 15 7.57 -6.83 -5.64
N ASN A 16 8.42 -7.59 -4.95
CA ASN A 16 8.53 -7.49 -3.50
C ASN A 16 9.04 -6.11 -3.07
N ARG A 17 10.01 -5.54 -3.80
CA ARG A 17 10.51 -4.19 -3.55
C ARG A 17 9.42 -3.12 -3.63
N VAL A 18 8.59 -3.12 -4.68
CA VAL A 18 7.49 -2.15 -4.80
C VAL A 18 6.37 -2.41 -3.77
N ASN A 19 6.06 -3.68 -3.46
CA ASN A 19 5.09 -4.04 -2.41
C ASN A 19 5.55 -3.54 -1.03
N GLY A 20 6.81 -3.76 -0.68
CA GLY A 20 7.39 -3.28 0.58
C GLY A 20 7.39 -1.75 0.67
N ALA A 21 7.71 -1.07 -0.44
CA ALA A 21 7.63 0.39 -0.52
C ALA A 21 6.18 0.89 -0.36
N TYR A 22 5.19 0.21 -0.94
CA TYR A 22 3.77 0.52 -0.76
C TYR A 22 3.32 0.37 0.68
N ILE A 23 3.67 -0.73 1.36
CA ILE A 23 3.31 -0.95 2.77
C ILE A 23 3.94 0.15 3.65
N MET A 24 5.23 0.44 3.46
CA MET A 24 5.91 1.49 4.23
C MET A 24 5.36 2.88 3.95
N GLY A 25 5.06 3.20 2.69
CA GLY A 25 4.40 4.43 2.27
C GLY A 25 3.04 4.61 2.93
N SER A 26 2.19 3.58 2.82
CA SER A 26 0.85 3.57 3.42
C SER A 26 0.90 3.69 4.93
N TYR A 27 1.85 3.02 5.60
CA TYR A 27 2.08 3.17 7.04
C TYR A 27 2.41 4.63 7.43
N MET A 28 3.30 5.30 6.68
CA MET A 28 3.61 6.71 6.92
C MET A 28 2.39 7.61 6.76
N ILE A 29 1.53 7.34 5.78
CA ILE A 29 0.31 8.13 5.53
C ILE A 29 -0.71 7.88 6.65
N ILE A 30 -1.06 6.61 6.91
CA ILE A 30 -2.11 6.22 7.86
C ILE A 30 -1.74 6.57 9.30
N TYR A 31 -0.53 6.23 9.75
CA TYR A 31 -0.16 6.34 11.16
C TYR A 31 0.63 7.60 11.50
N GLN A 32 1.35 8.19 10.55
CA GLN A 32 2.17 9.37 10.80
C GLN A 32 1.58 10.66 10.19
N GLY A 33 0.46 10.57 9.46
CA GLY A 33 -0.20 11.72 8.85
C GLY A 33 0.65 12.41 7.78
N VAL A 34 1.56 11.66 7.15
CA VAL A 34 2.44 12.16 6.09
C VAL A 34 1.67 12.21 4.77
N SER A 35 1.88 13.24 3.96
CA SER A 35 1.26 13.29 2.63
C SER A 35 1.83 12.24 1.67
N ALA A 36 1.07 11.84 0.66
CA ALA A 36 1.53 10.83 -0.31
C ALA A 36 2.83 11.24 -1.02
N ASP A 37 2.94 12.52 -1.39
CA ASP A 37 4.14 13.08 -2.02
C ASP A 37 5.37 12.98 -1.08
N ALA A 38 5.21 13.31 0.20
CA ALA A 38 6.31 13.24 1.17
C ALA A 38 6.69 11.80 1.51
N ALA A 39 5.73 10.89 1.58
CA ALA A 39 5.99 9.46 1.76
C ALA A 39 6.76 8.88 0.56
N TYR A 40 6.37 9.22 -0.66
CA TYR A 40 7.04 8.79 -1.88
C TYR A 40 8.49 9.31 -1.96
N LEU A 41 8.73 10.59 -1.66
CA LEU A 41 10.09 11.15 -1.62
C LEU A 41 11.00 10.47 -0.59
N ARG A 42 10.47 10.04 0.57
CA ARG A 42 11.27 9.30 1.57
C ARG A 42 11.70 7.92 1.08
N LEU A 43 10.93 7.32 0.19
CA LEU A 43 11.21 6.02 -0.42
C LEU A 43 12.19 6.14 -1.61
N GLU A 44 12.52 7.36 -2.07
CA GLU A 44 13.42 7.58 -3.21
C GLU A 44 14.81 6.96 -2.97
N THR A 45 15.28 6.94 -1.73
CA THR A 45 16.56 6.31 -1.35
C THR A 45 16.62 4.80 -1.59
N ALA A 46 15.46 4.14 -1.74
CA ALA A 46 15.36 2.73 -2.10
C ALA A 46 15.36 2.51 -3.63
N GLN A 47 15.38 3.59 -4.41
CA GLN A 47 15.72 3.58 -5.84
C GLN A 47 17.20 3.98 -5.96
N PRO A 48 18.09 3.27 -6.69
CA PRO A 48 17.87 2.32 -7.80
C PRO A 48 17.96 0.81 -7.44
N PRO A 49 17.37 -0.09 -8.27
CA PRO A 49 16.61 0.23 -9.48
C PRO A 49 15.25 0.88 -9.17
N LYS A 50 14.65 1.56 -10.15
CA LYS A 50 13.33 2.18 -9.96
C LYS A 50 12.30 1.13 -9.57
N PHE A 51 11.28 1.52 -8.81
CA PHE A 51 10.14 0.64 -8.58
C PHE A 51 9.38 0.39 -9.88
N ILE A 52 9.02 -0.86 -10.13
CA ILE A 52 8.10 -1.22 -11.20
C ILE A 52 6.69 -0.72 -10.87
N GLY A 53 5.81 -0.63 -11.87
CA GLY A 53 4.39 -0.34 -11.64
C GLY A 53 3.57 -1.60 -11.36
N PHE A 54 2.41 -1.42 -10.74
CA PHE A 54 1.44 -2.49 -10.49
C PHE A 54 0.65 -2.78 -11.76
N ARG A 55 0.57 -4.05 -12.14
CA ARG A 55 -0.22 -4.53 -13.28
C ARG A 55 -1.63 -4.94 -12.84
N ASP A 56 -2.49 -5.15 -13.82
CA ASP A 56 -3.81 -5.75 -13.62
C ASP A 56 -3.74 -7.29 -13.54
N ALA A 57 -4.89 -7.91 -13.28
CA ALA A 57 -5.05 -9.36 -13.13
C ALA A 57 -5.35 -10.10 -14.44
N ALA A 58 -5.38 -9.44 -15.60
CA ALA A 58 -5.66 -10.11 -16.87
C ALA A 58 -4.50 -11.03 -17.32
N LEU A 59 -4.88 -12.00 -18.16
CA LEU A 59 -3.95 -12.85 -18.89
C LEU A 59 -3.29 -12.06 -20.03
N GLY A 60 -1.97 -12.14 -20.15
CA GLY A 60 -1.19 -11.51 -21.21
C GLY A 60 -0.34 -10.33 -20.73
N GLU A 61 0.05 -9.47 -21.67
CA GLU A 61 0.88 -8.30 -21.38
C GLU A 61 0.04 -7.15 -20.77
N PRO A 62 0.56 -6.44 -19.74
CA PRO A 62 -0.16 -5.33 -19.15
C PRO A 62 -0.24 -4.16 -20.13
N THR A 63 -1.43 -3.60 -20.30
CA THR A 63 -1.64 -2.41 -21.14
C THR A 63 -1.44 -1.11 -20.37
N TYR A 64 -1.44 -1.18 -19.04
CA TYR A 64 -1.25 -0.05 -18.14
C TYR A 64 -0.56 -0.53 -16.86
N LEU A 65 0.33 0.30 -16.32
CA LEU A 65 1.01 0.06 -15.05
C LEU A 65 0.74 1.23 -14.12
N LEU A 66 0.14 0.95 -12.97
CA LEU A 66 -0.15 1.96 -11.95
C LEU A 66 1.12 2.24 -11.15
N HIS A 67 1.55 3.50 -11.06
CA HIS A 67 2.75 3.84 -10.33
C HIS A 67 2.52 3.83 -8.81
N LEU A 68 3.56 3.48 -8.05
CA LEU A 68 3.54 3.53 -6.58
C LEU A 68 3.02 4.87 -6.05
N HIS A 69 3.41 5.98 -6.68
CA HIS A 69 2.97 7.31 -6.28
C HIS A 69 1.44 7.49 -6.42
N ASP A 70 0.83 6.96 -7.47
CA ASP A 70 -0.62 7.03 -7.69
C ASP A 70 -1.37 6.23 -6.63
N VAL A 71 -0.86 5.04 -6.28
CA VAL A 71 -1.44 4.21 -5.21
C VAL A 71 -1.38 4.92 -3.86
N LEU A 72 -0.24 5.55 -3.52
CA LEU A 72 -0.11 6.30 -2.28
C LEU A 72 -1.06 7.50 -2.20
N ARG A 73 -1.26 8.21 -3.32
CA ARG A 73 -2.25 9.30 -3.41
C ARG A 73 -3.67 8.80 -3.23
N ALA A 74 -3.99 7.60 -3.70
CA ALA A 74 -5.30 6.98 -3.46
C ALA A 74 -5.51 6.69 -1.97
N VAL A 75 -4.50 6.20 -1.25
CA VAL A 75 -4.56 5.99 0.21
C VAL A 75 -4.81 7.29 0.95
N GLU A 76 -4.02 8.34 0.66
CA GLU A 76 -4.22 9.68 1.26
C GLU A 76 -5.64 10.21 1.01
N LYS A 77 -6.14 10.07 -0.23
CA LYS A 77 -7.47 10.50 -0.60
C LYS A 77 -8.55 9.72 0.15
N ALA A 78 -8.44 8.40 0.26
CA ALA A 78 -9.39 7.55 0.97
C ALA A 78 -9.50 7.95 2.46
N ILE A 79 -8.37 8.24 3.12
CA ILE A 79 -8.36 8.74 4.51
C ILE A 79 -9.02 10.12 4.59
N SER A 80 -8.69 11.04 3.68
CA SER A 80 -9.30 12.39 3.70
C SER A 80 -10.82 12.38 3.51
N LEU A 81 -11.32 11.42 2.73
CA LEU A 81 -12.75 11.21 2.47
C LEU A 81 -13.43 10.30 3.51
N LYS A 82 -12.67 9.82 4.51
CA LYS A 82 -13.13 8.90 5.57
C LYS A 82 -13.67 7.58 5.04
N TRP A 83 -13.14 7.09 3.92
CA TRP A 83 -13.44 5.76 3.40
C TRP A 83 -12.69 4.66 4.15
N PHE A 84 -11.60 5.04 4.83
CA PHE A 84 -10.82 4.14 5.67
C PHE A 84 -10.44 4.86 6.97
N ASP A 85 -10.71 4.20 8.10
CA ASP A 85 -10.27 4.60 9.44
C ASP A 85 -9.71 3.38 10.17
N VAL A 86 -8.41 3.43 10.48
CA VAL A 86 -7.70 2.34 11.15
C VAL A 86 -8.20 2.08 12.57
N ALA A 87 -8.82 3.07 13.21
CA ALA A 87 -9.35 2.91 14.57
C ALA A 87 -10.66 2.11 14.61
N SER A 88 -11.41 2.09 13.50
CA SER A 88 -12.69 1.39 13.39
C SER A 88 -12.68 0.22 12.41
N PHE A 89 -11.57 -0.02 11.71
CA PHE A 89 -11.44 -1.11 10.74
C PHE A 89 -11.46 -2.47 11.45
N ASP A 90 -12.43 -3.33 11.09
CA ASP A 90 -12.54 -4.70 11.57
C ASP A 90 -11.84 -5.65 10.59
N ALA A 91 -10.63 -6.08 10.97
CA ALA A 91 -9.84 -6.99 10.14
C ALA A 91 -10.43 -8.41 10.09
N GLU A 92 -11.09 -8.86 11.17
CA GLU A 92 -11.70 -10.19 11.22
C GLU A 92 -12.92 -10.26 10.29
N GLU A 93 -13.73 -9.21 10.26
CA GLU A 93 -14.86 -9.08 9.35
C GLU A 93 -14.40 -9.01 7.89
N TYR A 94 -13.37 -8.21 7.61
CA TYR A 94 -12.79 -8.08 6.27
C TYR A 94 -12.31 -9.45 5.73
N GLU A 95 -11.50 -10.16 6.52
CA GLU A 95 -10.98 -11.49 6.16
C GLU A 95 -12.07 -12.56 6.08
N LEU A 96 -13.18 -12.40 6.82
CA LEU A 96 -14.30 -13.32 6.76
C LEU A 96 -14.99 -13.22 5.39
N TYR A 97 -15.37 -12.02 4.96
CA TYR A 97 -16.16 -11.82 3.74
C TYR A 97 -15.34 -11.84 2.44
N GLU A 98 -14.02 -11.65 2.52
CA GLU A 98 -13.10 -11.87 1.40
C GLU A 98 -13.20 -13.31 0.85
N ARG A 99 -13.52 -14.28 1.70
CA ARG A 99 -13.50 -15.69 1.29
C ARG A 99 -14.66 -16.03 0.37
N VAL A 100 -14.39 -16.88 -0.61
CA VAL A 100 -15.37 -17.35 -1.60
C VAL A 100 -16.56 -18.03 -0.92
N GLU A 101 -16.32 -18.84 0.11
CA GLU A 101 -17.38 -19.50 0.86
C GLU A 101 -18.33 -18.53 1.60
N ASN A 102 -17.88 -17.29 1.82
CA ASN A 102 -18.60 -16.27 2.58
C ASN A 102 -19.09 -15.09 1.72
N GLY A 103 -18.82 -15.12 0.41
CA GLY A 103 -19.39 -14.18 -0.56
C GLY A 103 -18.41 -13.51 -1.53
N ASP A 104 -17.09 -13.65 -1.32
CA ASP A 104 -16.06 -13.00 -2.16
C ASP A 104 -16.30 -11.49 -2.33
N MET A 105 -16.46 -10.79 -1.19
CA MET A 105 -16.86 -9.38 -1.18
C MET A 105 -16.00 -8.52 -0.26
N ASN A 106 -15.90 -7.25 -0.63
CA ASN A 106 -15.16 -6.22 0.10
C ASN A 106 -15.95 -4.91 0.10
N TRP A 107 -15.90 -4.16 1.19
CA TRP A 107 -16.42 -2.80 1.25
C TRP A 107 -15.42 -1.83 0.62
N ILE A 108 -15.85 -1.08 -0.41
CA ILE A 108 -15.00 -0.07 -1.07
C ILE A 108 -15.17 1.30 -0.43
N ILE A 109 -16.40 1.63 -0.01
CA ILE A 109 -16.77 2.85 0.71
C ILE A 109 -17.74 2.43 1.82
N PRO A 110 -17.45 2.75 3.10
CA PRO A 110 -18.34 2.49 4.24
C PRO A 110 -19.64 3.28 4.21
#